data_AF-A0A1I7VRM8-F1
#
_entry.id   AF-A0A1I7VRM8-F1
#
_cell.length_a   1.000
_cell.length_b   1.000
_cell.length_c   1.000
_cell.angle_alpha   90.00
_cell.angle_beta   90.00
_cell.angle_gamma   90.00
#
_symmetry.space_group_name_H-M   'P 1'
#
loop_
_entity.id
_entity.type
_entity.pdbx_description
1 polymer ?
#
loop_
_entity_poly.entity_id
_entity_poly.type
_entity_poly.pdbx_seq_one_letter_code
_entity_poly.pdbx_strand_id
1 'polypeptide(L)'
;MKRSVRLLSKKCEHCPRGYYQHRSGRPRCHKCPHGYTTLNTGSLHITECVVECSAGHFLNEITGKCEPCGYLAYQPNPGSRNCLPCPHNTVTLSINSTLIDQCIGNCPAGEEHSSDGSCVPCQRGFFKEPNDVLCRPCDPAYITESVGSDEIGSNSCKRCPSGTTTRILGATSIETCVSTNQCASGEHSCHWLAACIDLPDKENRPTYSCRCQPGFVGNGFTCTG
;
A
#
# COMPACT_ATOMS: atom_id res chain seq x y z
N MET A 1 -2.85 -61.92 -33.17
CA MET A 1 -2.40 -60.67 -32.52
C MET A 1 -3.62 -59.75 -32.35
N LYS A 2 -4.13 -59.63 -31.11
CA LYS A 2 -5.35 -58.89 -30.81
C LYS A 2 -5.12 -57.39 -31.05
N ARG A 3 -5.75 -56.83 -32.10
CA ARG A 3 -5.90 -55.38 -32.28
C ARG A 3 -6.79 -54.86 -31.15
N SER A 4 -6.19 -54.22 -30.16
CA SER A 4 -6.93 -53.61 -29.06
C SER A 4 -7.62 -52.34 -29.57
N VAL A 5 -8.92 -52.46 -29.83
CA VAL A 5 -9.84 -51.34 -29.98
C VAL A 5 -9.76 -50.48 -28.71
N ARG A 6 -9.42 -49.20 -28.83
CA ARG A 6 -9.75 -48.20 -27.81
C ARG A 6 -10.52 -47.07 -28.49
N LEU A 7 -11.77 -46.95 -28.07
CA LEU A 7 -12.82 -46.10 -28.59
C LEU A 7 -12.34 -44.68 -28.95
N LEU A 8 -12.50 -44.27 -30.21
CA LEU A 8 -12.69 -42.84 -30.50
C LEU A 8 -14.03 -42.46 -29.89
N SER A 9 -14.02 -41.84 -28.71
CA SER A 9 -15.20 -41.17 -28.18
C SER A 9 -15.66 -40.16 -29.22
N LYS A 10 -16.85 -40.35 -29.80
CA LYS A 10 -17.49 -39.35 -30.68
C LYS A 10 -17.98 -38.12 -29.90
N LYS A 11 -17.70 -38.04 -28.60
CA LYS A 11 -17.99 -36.90 -27.75
C LYS A 11 -16.70 -36.10 -27.52
N CYS A 12 -16.78 -34.80 -27.75
CA CYS A 12 -15.73 -33.88 -27.33
C CYS A 12 -15.80 -33.74 -25.81
N GLU A 13 -14.64 -33.81 -25.15
CA GLU A 13 -14.50 -33.57 -23.72
C GLU A 13 -13.73 -32.26 -23.49
N HIS A 14 -14.08 -31.54 -22.43
CA HIS A 14 -13.36 -30.33 -22.06
C HIS A 14 -11.95 -30.66 -21.58
N CYS A 15 -10.99 -29.81 -21.92
CA CYS A 15 -9.63 -29.94 -21.41
C CYS A 15 -9.64 -29.89 -19.87
N PRO A 16 -8.97 -30.83 -19.19
CA PRO A 16 -8.89 -30.79 -17.73
C PRO A 16 -8.11 -29.55 -17.27
N ARG A 17 -8.29 -29.19 -15.99
CA ARG A 17 -7.53 -28.13 -15.34
C ARG A 17 -6.02 -28.33 -15.55
N GLY A 18 -5.30 -27.25 -15.84
CA GLY A 18 -3.87 -27.28 -16.20
C GLY A 18 -3.60 -27.48 -17.69
N TYR A 19 -4.65 -27.54 -18.53
CA TYR A 19 -4.54 -27.74 -19.97
C TYR A 19 -5.50 -26.84 -20.76
N TYR A 20 -5.12 -26.48 -22.00
CA TYR A 20 -5.91 -25.66 -22.93
C TYR A 20 -5.93 -26.24 -24.36
N GLN A 21 -6.90 -25.85 -25.19
CA GLN A 21 -6.93 -26.22 -26.62
C GLN A 21 -7.56 -25.13 -27.50
N HIS A 22 -6.75 -24.54 -28.38
CA HIS A 22 -7.15 -23.43 -29.25
C HIS A 22 -7.77 -23.88 -30.59
N ARG A 23 -7.67 -25.16 -30.95
CA ARG A 23 -8.20 -25.72 -32.22
C ARG A 23 -9.26 -26.78 -31.97
N SER A 24 -10.43 -26.59 -32.57
CA SER A 24 -11.54 -27.54 -32.51
C SER A 24 -11.18 -28.91 -33.10
N GLY A 25 -11.74 -29.98 -32.53
CA GLY A 25 -11.62 -31.35 -33.05
C GLY A 25 -10.27 -32.04 -32.83
N ARG A 26 -9.38 -31.48 -32.01
CA ARG A 26 -8.10 -32.13 -31.67
C ARG A 26 -8.26 -33.21 -30.59
N PRO A 27 -7.48 -34.31 -30.67
CA PRO A 27 -7.57 -35.41 -29.72
C PRO A 27 -6.81 -35.16 -28.40
N ARG A 28 -6.11 -34.04 -28.23
CA ARG A 28 -5.24 -33.76 -27.07
C ARG A 28 -5.27 -32.30 -26.67
N CYS A 29 -5.18 -32.04 -25.37
CA CYS A 29 -5.01 -30.69 -24.81
C CYS A 29 -3.53 -30.35 -24.61
N HIS A 30 -3.20 -29.07 -24.69
CA HIS A 30 -1.87 -28.53 -24.43
C HIS A 30 -1.71 -28.24 -22.95
N LYS A 31 -0.63 -28.74 -22.32
CA LYS A 31 -0.33 -28.50 -20.91
C LYS A 31 0.12 -27.05 -20.71
N CYS A 32 -0.27 -26.43 -19.61
CA CYS A 32 0.25 -25.12 -19.23
C CYS A 32 1.78 -25.18 -18.94
N PRO A 33 2.49 -24.04 -19.12
CA PRO A 33 3.89 -23.91 -18.73
C PRO A 33 4.12 -24.22 -17.25
N HIS A 34 5.38 -24.51 -16.90
CA HIS A 34 5.74 -24.81 -15.51
C HIS A 34 5.40 -23.63 -14.60
N GLY A 35 4.72 -23.90 -13.47
CA GLY A 35 4.25 -22.87 -12.54
C GLY A 35 2.89 -22.22 -12.89
N TYR A 36 2.28 -22.60 -14.02
CA TYR A 36 0.99 -22.07 -14.45
C TYR A 36 -0.06 -23.17 -14.59
N THR A 37 -1.33 -22.80 -14.44
CA THR A 37 -2.49 -23.68 -14.64
C THR A 37 -3.66 -22.91 -15.24
N THR A 38 -4.58 -23.60 -15.87
CA THR A 38 -5.93 -23.06 -16.08
C THR A 38 -6.72 -23.19 -14.78
N LEU A 39 -7.60 -22.24 -14.47
CA LEU A 39 -8.43 -22.32 -13.25
C LEU A 39 -9.68 -23.20 -13.47
N ASN A 40 -10.16 -23.23 -14.70
CA ASN A 40 -11.37 -23.93 -15.12
C ASN A 40 -11.02 -25.06 -16.10
N THR A 41 -11.95 -26.00 -16.26
CA THR A 41 -11.90 -26.96 -17.37
C THR A 41 -12.32 -26.27 -18.66
N GLY A 42 -11.87 -26.80 -19.80
CA GLY A 42 -12.31 -26.36 -21.12
C GLY A 42 -11.61 -25.12 -21.67
N SER A 43 -10.52 -24.66 -21.04
CA SER A 43 -9.75 -23.51 -21.52
C SER A 43 -9.32 -23.65 -22.98
N LEU A 44 -9.39 -22.55 -23.71
CA LEU A 44 -9.14 -22.49 -25.14
C LEU A 44 -7.76 -21.91 -25.44
N HIS A 45 -7.32 -20.92 -24.65
CA HIS A 45 -6.13 -20.15 -24.98
C HIS A 45 -5.01 -20.30 -23.93
N ILE A 46 -3.75 -20.18 -24.38
CA ILE A 46 -2.58 -20.21 -23.48
C ILE A 46 -2.60 -19.05 -22.48
N THR A 47 -3.26 -17.95 -22.80
CA THR A 47 -3.46 -16.80 -21.92
C THR A 47 -4.33 -17.12 -20.70
N GLU A 48 -5.05 -18.25 -20.71
CA GLU A 48 -5.78 -18.75 -19.54
C GLU A 48 -4.89 -19.56 -18.58
N CYS A 49 -3.64 -19.86 -18.96
CA CYS A 49 -2.64 -20.41 -18.06
C CYS A 49 -2.12 -19.28 -17.16
N VAL A 50 -2.62 -19.24 -15.93
CA VAL A 50 -2.28 -18.24 -14.91
C VAL A 50 -1.56 -18.90 -13.73
N VAL A 51 -0.91 -18.10 -12.90
CA VAL A 51 -0.40 -18.60 -11.62
C VAL A 51 -1.58 -18.93 -10.70
N GLU A 52 -1.49 -20.06 -10.00
CA GLU A 52 -2.47 -20.43 -8.97
C GLU A 52 -2.06 -19.84 -7.63
N CYS A 53 -2.83 -18.86 -7.16
CA CYS A 53 -2.60 -18.25 -5.86
C CYS A 53 -3.04 -19.19 -4.73
N SER A 54 -2.28 -19.23 -3.63
CA SER A 54 -2.70 -19.94 -2.44
C SER A 54 -3.93 -19.27 -1.80
N ALA A 55 -4.58 -19.96 -0.86
CA ALA A 55 -5.57 -19.33 0.01
C ALA A 55 -5.00 -18.05 0.68
N GLY A 56 -5.88 -17.10 0.97
CA GLY A 56 -5.54 -15.78 1.50
C GLY A 56 -4.97 -14.80 0.47
N HIS A 57 -4.92 -15.20 -0.81
CA HIS A 57 -4.43 -14.38 -1.90
C HIS A 57 -5.40 -14.41 -3.09
N PHE A 58 -5.28 -13.39 -3.93
CA PHE A 58 -5.98 -13.31 -5.20
C PHE A 58 -4.99 -13.01 -6.34
N LEU A 59 -5.35 -13.42 -7.56
CA LEU A 59 -4.58 -13.08 -8.75
C LEU A 59 -4.89 -11.65 -9.19
N ASN A 60 -3.92 -10.75 -9.09
CA ASN A 60 -4.00 -9.45 -9.74
C ASN A 60 -3.67 -9.61 -11.23
N GLU A 61 -4.68 -9.48 -12.09
CA GLU A 61 -4.55 -9.68 -13.54
C GLU A 61 -3.71 -8.60 -14.24
N ILE A 62 -3.55 -7.41 -13.62
CA ILE A 62 -2.73 -6.32 -14.15
C ILE A 62 -1.24 -6.64 -13.93
N THR A 63 -0.88 -7.07 -12.72
CA THR A 63 0.51 -7.39 -12.36
C THR A 63 0.89 -8.83 -12.70
N GLY A 64 -0.09 -9.70 -12.90
CA GLY A 64 0.08 -11.14 -13.10
C GLY A 64 0.58 -11.86 -11.84
N LYS A 65 0.43 -11.25 -10.66
CA LYS A 65 0.97 -11.75 -9.39
C LYS A 65 -0.14 -12.07 -8.39
N CYS A 66 0.18 -12.97 -7.46
CA CYS A 66 -0.68 -13.24 -6.32
C CYS A 66 -0.48 -12.16 -5.26
N GLU A 67 -1.54 -11.44 -4.94
CA GLU A 67 -1.55 -10.40 -3.93
C GLU A 67 -2.39 -10.84 -2.73
N PRO A 68 -1.98 -10.49 -1.50
CA PRO A 68 -2.71 -10.85 -0.30
C PRO A 68 -4.06 -10.13 -0.23
N CYS A 69 -5.04 -10.73 0.44
CA CYS A 69 -6.38 -10.13 0.60
C CYS A 69 -6.41 -8.82 1.40
N GLY A 70 -5.37 -8.54 2.17
CA GLY A 70 -5.33 -7.40 3.08
C GLY A 70 -6.16 -7.64 4.34
N TYR A 71 -6.34 -6.59 5.12
CA TYR A 71 -6.98 -6.68 6.45
C TYR A 71 -8.52 -6.64 6.43
N LEU A 72 -9.12 -6.44 5.27
CA LEU A 72 -10.59 -6.26 5.13
C LEU A 72 -11.26 -7.45 4.43
N ALA A 73 -10.49 -8.49 4.13
CA ALA A 73 -10.96 -9.61 3.34
C ALA A 73 -10.18 -10.89 3.66
N TYR A 74 -10.77 -12.02 3.29
CA TYR A 74 -10.19 -13.34 3.43
C TYR A 74 -10.43 -14.16 2.16
N GLN A 75 -9.70 -15.26 1.99
CA GLN A 75 -9.91 -16.16 0.85
C GLN A 75 -9.63 -17.62 1.22
N PRO A 76 -10.66 -18.48 1.35
CA PRO A 76 -10.46 -19.88 1.73
C PRO A 76 -9.91 -20.75 0.61
N ASN A 77 -10.18 -20.41 -0.65
CA ASN A 77 -9.91 -21.27 -1.79
C ASN A 77 -8.70 -20.77 -2.61
N PRO A 78 -7.77 -21.66 -2.99
CA PRO A 78 -6.69 -21.33 -3.90
C PRO A 78 -7.22 -21.08 -5.34
N GLY A 79 -6.42 -20.38 -6.13
CA GLY A 79 -6.75 -20.02 -7.52
C GLY A 79 -7.82 -18.95 -7.65
N SER A 80 -8.10 -18.22 -6.57
CA SER A 80 -9.11 -17.17 -6.55
C SER A 80 -8.61 -15.90 -7.24
N ARG A 81 -9.54 -15.18 -7.90
CA ARG A 81 -9.25 -13.88 -8.55
C ARG A 81 -9.66 -12.68 -7.72
N ASN A 82 -10.43 -12.90 -6.65
CA ASN A 82 -10.88 -11.87 -5.73
C ASN A 82 -10.87 -12.43 -4.31
N CYS A 83 -10.84 -11.55 -3.33
CA CYS A 83 -11.02 -11.91 -1.92
C CYS A 83 -12.47 -11.64 -1.47
N LEU A 84 -12.91 -12.39 -0.46
CA LEU A 84 -14.23 -12.23 0.16
C LEU A 84 -14.13 -11.16 1.24
N PRO A 85 -14.96 -10.10 1.19
CA PRO A 85 -14.91 -9.05 2.21
C PRO A 85 -15.35 -9.58 3.57
N CYS A 86 -14.74 -9.08 4.63
CA CYS A 86 -15.19 -9.33 6.00
C CYS A 86 -16.55 -8.65 6.25
N PRO A 87 -17.52 -9.33 6.89
CA PRO A 87 -18.85 -8.79 7.12
C PRO A 87 -18.86 -7.71 8.21
N HIS A 88 -19.87 -6.85 8.25
CA HIS A 88 -20.08 -5.87 9.34
C HIS A 88 -18.87 -4.94 9.64
N ASN A 89 -18.06 -4.60 8.63
CA ASN A 89 -16.85 -3.80 8.78
C ASN A 89 -15.84 -4.39 9.81
N THR A 90 -15.87 -5.71 9.96
CA THR A 90 -14.85 -6.45 10.71
C THR A 90 -13.55 -6.50 9.92
N VAL A 91 -12.45 -6.79 10.61
CA VAL A 91 -11.09 -6.79 10.08
C VAL A 91 -10.43 -8.13 10.40
N THR A 92 -9.40 -8.49 9.66
CA THR A 92 -8.54 -9.61 9.99
C THR A 92 -7.27 -9.12 10.70
N LEU A 93 -6.61 -10.01 11.45
CA LEU A 93 -5.29 -9.72 12.04
C LEU A 93 -4.13 -9.98 11.06
N SER A 94 -4.42 -10.63 9.92
CA SER A 94 -3.43 -10.96 8.91
C SER A 94 -3.93 -10.61 7.51
N ILE A 95 -3.01 -10.08 6.69
CA ILE A 95 -3.30 -9.73 5.28
C ILE A 95 -3.58 -10.95 4.39
N ASN A 96 -3.27 -12.16 4.86
CA ASN A 96 -3.45 -13.41 4.11
C ASN A 96 -4.45 -14.36 4.78
N SER A 97 -5.46 -13.80 5.46
CA SER A 97 -6.50 -14.59 6.12
C SER A 97 -7.26 -15.50 5.15
N THR A 98 -7.58 -16.69 5.62
CA THR A 98 -8.20 -17.76 4.82
C THR A 98 -9.61 -18.08 5.27
N LEU A 99 -9.98 -17.74 6.50
CA LEU A 99 -11.26 -18.13 7.11
C LEU A 99 -12.07 -16.91 7.52
N ILE A 100 -13.39 -17.02 7.40
CA ILE A 100 -14.33 -15.97 7.84
C ILE A 100 -14.26 -15.72 9.34
N ASP A 101 -14.01 -16.76 10.15
CA ASP A 101 -13.88 -16.66 11.61
C ASP A 101 -12.65 -15.86 12.06
N GLN A 102 -11.75 -15.50 11.12
CA GLN A 102 -10.64 -14.58 11.37
C GLN A 102 -11.04 -13.11 11.21
N CYS A 103 -12.27 -12.82 10.78
CA CYS A 103 -12.84 -11.49 10.76
C CYS A 103 -13.37 -11.14 12.17
N ILE A 104 -12.68 -10.23 12.85
CA ILE A 104 -12.98 -9.77 14.21
C ILE A 104 -13.35 -8.29 14.21
N GLY A 105 -13.95 -7.81 15.30
CA GLY A 105 -14.26 -6.38 15.43
C GLY A 105 -13.00 -5.52 15.39
N ASN A 106 -13.01 -4.43 14.61
CA ASN A 106 -11.89 -3.49 14.57
C ASN A 106 -11.75 -2.77 15.91
N CYS A 107 -10.51 -2.46 16.29
CA CYS A 107 -10.23 -1.57 17.40
C CYS A 107 -10.75 -0.14 17.14
N PRO A 108 -11.12 0.60 18.19
CA PRO A 108 -11.57 1.99 18.04
C PRO A 108 -10.47 2.89 17.48
N ALA A 109 -10.82 4.16 17.23
CA ALA A 109 -9.83 5.15 16.82
C ALA A 109 -8.77 5.34 17.93
N GLY A 110 -7.50 5.48 17.54
CA GLY A 110 -6.37 5.56 18.47
C GLY A 110 -5.86 4.23 19.03
N GLU A 111 -6.47 3.08 18.67
CA GLU A 111 -6.02 1.75 19.13
C GLU A 111 -5.90 0.76 17.97
N GLU A 112 -4.87 -0.07 17.94
CA GLU A 112 -4.69 -1.15 16.98
C GLU A 112 -4.66 -2.53 17.64
N HIS A 113 -4.83 -3.59 16.86
CA HIS A 113 -4.72 -4.94 17.39
C HIS A 113 -3.26 -5.33 17.65
N SER A 114 -2.99 -5.81 18.87
CA SER A 114 -1.79 -6.54 19.22
C SER A 114 -1.82 -7.96 18.64
N SER A 115 -0.68 -8.66 18.73
CA SER A 115 -0.52 -10.06 18.27
C SER A 115 -1.48 -11.06 18.93
N ASP A 116 -1.98 -10.75 20.13
CA ASP A 116 -2.97 -11.55 20.87
C ASP A 116 -4.41 -11.16 20.53
N GLY A 117 -4.61 -10.20 19.61
CA GLY A 117 -5.92 -9.68 19.21
C GLY A 117 -6.49 -8.62 20.14
N SER A 118 -5.82 -8.29 21.25
CA SER A 118 -6.25 -7.21 22.14
C SER A 118 -6.04 -5.84 21.49
N CYS A 119 -6.87 -4.85 21.84
CA CYS A 119 -6.69 -3.48 21.37
C CYS A 119 -5.68 -2.76 22.27
N VAL A 120 -4.64 -2.23 21.65
CA VAL A 120 -3.58 -1.48 22.32
C VAL A 120 -3.47 -0.08 21.73
N PRO A 121 -3.21 0.95 22.54
CA PRO A 121 -3.12 2.31 22.05
C PRO A 121 -1.99 2.49 21.04
N CYS A 122 -2.21 3.36 20.04
CA CYS A 122 -1.17 3.77 19.12
C CYS A 122 0.02 4.37 19.89
N GLN A 123 1.23 3.95 19.51
CA GLN A 123 2.44 4.54 20.05
C GLN A 123 2.59 6.00 19.64
N ARG A 124 3.42 6.75 20.38
CA ARG A 124 3.78 8.12 20.00
C ARG A 124 4.37 8.13 18.59
N GLY A 125 3.94 9.10 17.80
CA GLY A 125 4.25 9.27 16.39
C GLY A 125 3.18 8.67 15.50
N PHE A 126 2.21 7.94 16.04
CA PHE A 126 1.20 7.25 15.27
C PHE A 126 -0.21 7.63 15.71
N PHE A 127 -1.14 7.50 14.77
CA PHE A 127 -2.56 7.74 14.98
C PHE A 127 -3.38 6.73 14.16
N LYS A 128 -4.67 6.62 14.46
CA LYS A 128 -5.57 5.73 13.73
C LYS A 128 -6.97 6.31 13.71
N GLU A 129 -7.55 6.43 12.52
CA GLU A 129 -8.94 6.85 12.34
C GLU A 129 -9.91 5.67 12.55
N PRO A 130 -11.23 5.91 12.73
CA PRO A 130 -12.19 4.84 13.02
C PRO A 130 -12.23 3.71 11.98
N ASN A 131 -11.96 4.02 10.71
CA ASN A 131 -12.00 3.05 9.61
C ASN A 131 -10.61 2.48 9.25
N ASP A 132 -9.55 3.01 9.84
CA ASP A 132 -8.21 2.45 9.68
C ASP A 132 -8.11 1.15 10.50
N VAL A 133 -7.30 0.21 10.04
CA VAL A 133 -7.03 -1.05 10.77
C VAL A 133 -5.80 -0.93 11.66
N LEU A 134 -4.77 -0.23 11.17
CA LEU A 134 -3.47 -0.10 11.82
C LEU A 134 -3.19 1.35 12.17
N CYS A 135 -2.36 1.56 13.19
CA CYS A 135 -1.82 2.87 13.49
C CYS A 135 -0.85 3.31 12.37
N ARG A 136 -1.07 4.51 11.85
CA ARG A 136 -0.24 5.12 10.79
C ARG A 136 0.59 6.27 11.35
N PRO A 137 1.82 6.49 10.85
CA PRO A 137 2.66 7.55 11.34
C PRO A 137 2.08 8.93 10.98
N CYS A 138 2.32 9.91 11.83
CA CYS A 138 2.00 11.31 11.54
C CYS A 138 2.81 11.83 10.36
N ASP A 139 2.14 12.54 9.45
CA ASP A 139 2.80 13.22 8.34
C ASP A 139 3.72 14.36 8.82
N PRO A 140 4.67 14.83 7.98
CA PRO A 140 5.48 16.00 8.30
C PRO A 140 4.61 17.22 8.61
N ALA A 141 5.12 18.06 9.52
CA ALA A 141 4.39 19.17 10.16
C ALA A 141 3.38 18.76 11.24
N TYR A 142 3.31 17.47 11.60
CA TYR A 142 2.49 17.00 12.70
C TYR A 142 3.28 16.17 13.72
N ILE A 143 2.79 16.15 14.95
CA ILE A 143 3.36 15.45 16.11
C ILE A 143 2.27 14.75 16.95
N THR A 144 2.68 13.86 17.85
CA THR A 144 1.85 13.40 18.99
C THR A 144 2.58 13.65 20.30
N GLU A 145 1.95 14.26 21.30
CA GLU A 145 2.60 14.58 22.58
C GLU A 145 2.41 13.47 23.65
N SER A 146 1.45 12.54 23.47
CA SER A 146 1.14 11.44 24.39
C SER A 146 1.02 10.08 23.67
N VAL A 147 1.21 8.99 24.43
CA VAL A 147 0.87 7.61 23.96
C VAL A 147 -0.66 7.52 23.98
N GLY A 148 -1.31 6.81 23.07
CA GLY A 148 -2.76 6.65 23.14
C GLY A 148 -3.59 7.94 23.05
N SER A 149 -3.00 9.03 22.55
CA SER A 149 -3.74 10.25 22.21
C SER A 149 -4.51 10.87 23.38
N ASP A 150 -3.85 11.00 24.52
CA ASP A 150 -4.43 11.35 25.83
C ASP A 150 -4.90 12.80 26.05
N GLU A 151 -5.48 13.45 25.04
CA GLU A 151 -6.50 14.48 25.30
C GLU A 151 -7.82 13.95 24.75
N ILE A 152 -8.49 13.07 25.50
CA ILE A 152 -9.80 12.49 25.17
C ILE A 152 -9.82 12.00 23.70
N GLY A 153 -9.02 10.98 23.39
CA GLY A 153 -9.08 10.30 22.10
C GLY A 153 -8.72 11.18 20.90
N SER A 154 -7.54 11.82 20.92
CA SER A 154 -7.02 12.46 19.71
C SER A 154 -6.58 11.39 18.70
N ASN A 155 -7.53 10.81 17.99
CA ASN A 155 -7.34 10.02 16.77
C ASN A 155 -6.58 10.76 15.63
N SER A 156 -5.87 11.85 15.94
CA SER A 156 -5.30 12.79 14.99
C SER A 156 -3.97 13.34 15.50
N CYS A 157 -3.09 13.62 14.54
CA CYS A 157 -1.82 14.27 14.82
C CYS A 157 -2.00 15.77 15.05
N LYS A 158 -1.28 16.33 16.03
CA LYS A 158 -1.27 17.75 16.32
C LYS A 158 -0.34 18.48 15.35
N ARG A 159 -0.83 19.55 14.73
CA ARG A 159 -0.02 20.35 13.80
C ARG A 159 1.06 21.15 14.58
N CYS A 160 2.25 21.26 13.99
CA CYS A 160 3.28 22.18 14.43
C CYS A 160 2.79 23.65 14.45
N PRO A 161 3.40 24.52 15.27
CA PRO A 161 3.13 25.95 15.26
C PRO A 161 3.31 26.57 13.87
N SER A 162 2.59 27.66 13.58
CA SER A 162 2.71 28.37 12.31
C SER A 162 4.17 28.75 12.00
N GLY A 163 4.60 28.51 10.75
CA GLY A 163 5.99 28.75 10.32
C GLY A 163 7.00 27.72 10.81
N THR A 164 6.53 26.54 11.26
CA THR A 164 7.38 25.42 11.64
C THR A 164 6.87 24.10 11.06
N THR A 165 7.76 23.13 10.90
CA THR A 165 7.46 21.79 10.36
C THR A 165 8.36 20.73 10.97
N THR A 166 7.94 19.46 10.94
CA THR A 166 8.81 18.32 11.24
C THR A 166 9.40 17.78 9.95
N ARG A 167 10.65 17.28 10.00
CA ARG A 167 11.31 16.70 8.82
C ARG A 167 11.15 15.17 8.70
N ILE A 168 10.54 14.56 9.70
CA ILE A 168 10.41 13.10 9.82
C ILE A 168 8.95 12.71 9.95
N LEU A 169 8.63 11.53 9.43
CA LEU A 169 7.35 10.86 9.70
C LEU A 169 7.31 10.41 11.16
N GLY A 170 6.13 10.49 11.77
CA GLY A 170 5.88 10.06 13.13
C GLY A 170 6.66 10.85 14.19
N ALA A 171 6.86 12.14 13.96
CA ALA A 171 7.48 13.00 14.96
C ALA A 171 6.67 13.00 16.28
N THR A 172 7.38 12.99 17.41
CA THR A 172 6.78 12.73 18.73
C THR A 172 6.91 13.88 19.71
N SER A 173 7.47 15.02 19.30
CA SER A 173 7.74 16.14 20.20
C SER A 173 7.67 17.47 19.46
N ILE A 174 7.10 18.47 20.12
CA ILE A 174 7.04 19.85 19.63
C ILE A 174 8.43 20.45 19.38
N GLU A 175 9.45 19.97 20.08
CA GLU A 175 10.84 20.39 19.90
C GLU A 175 11.41 20.02 18.53
N THR A 176 10.78 19.04 17.86
CA THR A 176 11.16 18.63 16.49
C THR A 176 10.53 19.51 15.41
N CYS A 177 9.62 20.42 15.77
CA CYS A 177 9.08 21.42 14.86
C CYS A 177 10.14 22.51 14.63
N VAL A 178 10.81 22.46 13.48
CA VAL A 178 11.85 23.41 13.07
C VAL A 178 11.25 24.51 12.20
N SER A 179 11.84 25.70 12.21
CA SER A 179 11.38 26.82 11.39
C SER A 179 11.38 26.46 9.89
N THR A 180 10.32 26.84 9.19
CA THR A 180 10.24 26.74 7.72
C THR A 180 10.98 27.86 7.02
N ASN A 181 11.40 28.91 7.74
CA ASN A 181 12.14 30.03 7.16
C ASN A 181 13.62 29.68 6.95
N GLN A 182 13.98 29.35 5.72
CA GLN A 182 15.34 28.94 5.35
C GLN A 182 16.34 30.07 5.45
N CYS A 183 15.89 31.31 5.25
CA CYS A 183 16.74 32.49 5.37
C CYS A 183 17.18 32.74 6.81
N ALA A 184 16.28 32.52 7.78
CA ALA A 184 16.55 32.64 9.19
C ALA A 184 17.32 31.43 9.74
N SER A 185 17.02 30.22 9.23
CA SER A 185 17.72 28.99 9.65
C SER A 185 19.09 28.81 9.00
N GLY A 186 19.39 29.58 7.93
CA GLY A 186 20.60 29.41 7.13
C GLY A 186 20.57 28.18 6.21
N GLU A 187 19.42 27.49 6.10
CA GLU A 187 19.24 26.30 5.26
C GLU A 187 18.90 26.68 3.81
N HIS A 188 19.71 27.55 3.22
CA HIS A 188 19.53 28.00 1.84
C HIS A 188 20.84 27.91 1.06
N SER A 189 20.72 27.85 -0.26
CA SER A 189 21.86 27.78 -1.18
C SER A 189 22.08 29.09 -1.95
N CYS A 190 21.50 30.21 -1.49
CA CYS A 190 21.77 31.51 -2.10
C CYS A 190 23.26 31.81 -2.19
N HIS A 191 23.67 32.44 -3.29
CA HIS A 191 25.04 32.90 -3.44
C HIS A 191 25.41 33.87 -2.32
N TRP A 192 26.68 33.93 -1.91
CA TRP A 192 27.13 34.83 -0.86
C TRP A 192 26.92 36.33 -1.19
N LEU A 193 26.77 36.66 -2.47
CA LEU A 193 26.41 37.99 -2.99
C LEU A 193 24.91 38.16 -3.29
N ALA A 194 24.06 37.25 -2.78
CA ALA A 194 22.62 37.33 -2.93
C ALA A 194 21.93 37.45 -1.58
N ALA A 195 20.83 38.20 -1.56
CA ALA A 195 19.90 38.20 -0.44
C ALA A 195 18.96 36.99 -0.54
N CYS A 196 18.79 36.29 0.57
CA CYS A 196 17.74 35.28 0.73
C CYS A 196 16.40 35.96 1.04
N ILE A 197 15.33 35.47 0.41
CA ILE A 197 13.96 35.95 0.59
C ILE A 197 13.08 34.74 0.91
N ASP A 198 12.56 34.71 2.13
CA ASP A 198 11.62 33.69 2.60
C ASP A 198 10.30 33.83 1.84
N LEU A 199 9.75 32.72 1.35
CA LEU A 199 8.51 32.70 0.58
C LEU A 199 7.44 31.88 1.33
N PRO A 200 6.15 32.21 1.17
CA PRO A 200 5.08 31.44 1.81
C PRO A 200 5.14 29.95 1.44
N ASP A 201 5.16 29.09 2.47
CA ASP A 201 5.16 27.65 2.32
C ASP A 201 4.01 27.17 1.43
N LYS A 202 4.28 26.21 0.54
CA LYS A 202 3.26 25.58 -0.31
C LYS A 202 3.15 24.10 0.04
N GLU A 203 1.96 23.63 0.37
CA GLU A 203 1.70 22.22 0.70
C GLU A 203 2.63 21.68 1.81
N ASN A 204 2.86 22.46 2.86
CA ASN A 204 3.81 22.17 3.95
C ASN A 204 5.27 21.98 3.51
N ARG A 205 5.62 22.41 2.29
CA ARG A 205 7.00 22.48 1.82
C ARG A 205 7.53 23.90 2.02
N PRO A 206 8.62 24.06 2.76
CA PRO A 206 9.20 25.37 2.97
C PRO A 206 9.80 25.87 1.66
N THR A 207 9.66 27.16 1.33
CA THR A 207 10.17 27.73 0.08
C THR A 207 10.90 29.05 0.28
N TYR A 208 11.95 29.29 -0.51
CA TYR A 208 12.69 30.55 -0.50
C TYR A 208 13.15 30.92 -1.92
N SER A 209 13.56 32.17 -2.10
CA SER A 209 14.20 32.65 -3.32
C SER A 209 15.47 33.43 -3.00
N CYS A 210 16.35 33.54 -3.99
CA CYS A 210 17.60 34.28 -3.87
C CYS A 210 17.62 35.41 -4.90
N ARG A 211 18.08 36.60 -4.50
CA ARG A 211 18.20 37.75 -5.39
C ARG A 211 19.57 38.40 -5.23
N CYS A 212 20.33 38.55 -6.32
CA CYS A 212 21.64 39.20 -6.28
C CYS A 212 21.53 40.60 -5.66
N GLN A 213 22.51 40.95 -4.83
CA GLN A 213 22.61 42.27 -4.23
C GLN A 213 22.88 43.36 -5.29
N PRO A 214 22.55 44.63 -5.02
CA PRO A 214 22.81 45.72 -5.96
C PRO A 214 24.28 45.75 -6.43
N GLY A 215 24.49 45.91 -7.73
CA GLY A 215 25.83 45.89 -8.36
C GLY A 215 26.27 44.52 -8.87
N PHE A 216 25.51 43.46 -8.63
CA PHE A 216 25.78 42.11 -9.13
C PHE A 216 24.63 41.60 -10.00
N VAL A 217 24.94 40.80 -11.01
CA VAL A 217 23.97 40.19 -11.94
C VAL A 217 23.99 38.67 -11.83
N GLY A 218 22.84 38.03 -12.04
CA GLY A 218 22.71 36.56 -12.01
C GLY A 218 21.34 36.10 -11.54
N ASN A 219 21.24 34.81 -11.19
CA ASN A 219 19.99 34.16 -10.79
C ASN A 219 19.81 34.06 -9.26
N GLY A 220 20.66 34.72 -8.47
CA GLY A 220 20.64 34.68 -7.01
C GLY A 220 21.34 33.46 -6.39
N PHE A 221 21.46 32.35 -7.10
CA PHE A 221 22.30 31.20 -6.69
C PHE A 221 23.73 31.31 -7.25
N THR A 222 23.90 32.12 -8.29
CA THR A 222 25.18 32.55 -8.84
C THR A 222 25.06 34.04 -9.16
N CYS A 223 25.98 34.85 -8.62
CA CYS A 223 26.02 36.29 -8.86
C CYS A 223 27.46 36.70 -9.20
N THR A 224 27.60 37.53 -10.22
CA THR A 224 28.89 38.05 -10.71
C THR A 224 28.84 39.58 -10.84
N GLY A 225 30.00 40.23 -10.71
CA GLY A 225 30.17 41.69 -10.80
C GLY A 225 30.71 42.15 -12.14
#